data_AF-A0A6P2D6D5-F1
#
_entry.id   AF-A0A6P2D6D5-F1
#
_cell.length_a   1.000
_cell.length_b   1.000
_cell.length_c   1.000
_cell.angle_alpha   90.00
_cell.angle_beta   90.00
_cell.angle_gamma   90.00
#
_symmetry.space_group_name_H-M   'P 1'
#
loop_
_entity.id
_entity.type
_entity.pdbx_description
1 polymer ?
#
loop_
_entity_poly.entity_id
_entity_poly.type
_entity_poly.pdbx_seq_one_letter_code
_entity_poly.pdbx_strand_id
1 'polypeptide(L)'
;MRQESLSVRQVMQPEPVTVPAECPVREVMEQMNRLRIGAVIVINGTCELIGIFTERDLLRRVADADPGWRDAPVAGWMTPNPFTISPDVGWDEAVALMDRNRVRHLPVVDGERRVLGIVSTRTLMLRRAEDLNRLVENRTRALKQALDEIMSRDAELRYNLSAAGRFQTRLLLPHAPPDWPELRWGVHYAPLDHLGGDYYDVAQPGPDHLGFLIADASGHSIAAAMVAILSRTAFSEVSGSTISPGAVLSEMNERLQGLADERFVTAFYGVLDRRTRVMTYANAGHPYPMRFVARTGAVQELSVPGFMLGIVPGEQYREKTIQLEPGDRLCFFTDGLVEARNEVGEGYGTDRLQRAFAQHGSCTADVLTERLLADQRAFRGDQKLSDDVTLVVGEVSREG
;
A
#
# COMPACT_ATOMS: atom_id res chain seq x y z
N MET A 1 -15.39 12.06 -20.51
CA MET A 1 -16.14 13.31 -20.74
C MET A 1 -15.41 14.11 -21.81
N ARG A 2 -16.00 14.33 -22.99
CA ARG A 2 -15.45 15.28 -23.97
C ARG A 2 -15.48 16.66 -23.31
N GLN A 3 -14.33 17.32 -23.21
CA GLN A 3 -14.26 18.70 -22.71
C GLN A 3 -15.08 19.58 -23.65
N GLU A 4 -16.01 20.36 -23.11
CA GLU A 4 -16.61 21.46 -23.87
C GLU A 4 -15.50 22.48 -24.16
N SER A 5 -15.10 22.57 -25.42
CA SER A 5 -14.17 23.60 -25.89
C SER A 5 -14.81 24.97 -25.66
N LEU A 6 -14.05 25.93 -25.14
CA LEU A 6 -14.48 27.34 -25.10
C LEU A 6 -15.00 27.77 -26.47
N SER A 7 -16.06 28.58 -26.50
CA SER A 7 -16.53 29.18 -27.75
C SER A 7 -15.75 30.45 -28.09
N VAL A 8 -15.73 30.80 -29.38
CA VAL A 8 -15.16 32.07 -29.88
C VAL A 8 -15.74 33.27 -29.12
N ARG A 9 -17.05 33.26 -28.84
CA ARG A 9 -17.74 34.29 -28.03
C ARG A 9 -17.13 34.49 -26.65
N GLN A 10 -16.63 33.43 -26.01
CA GLN A 10 -16.05 33.49 -24.66
C GLN A 10 -14.60 34.01 -24.67
N VAL A 11 -13.89 33.90 -25.79
CA VAL A 11 -12.47 34.24 -25.90
C VAL A 11 -12.18 35.48 -26.75
N MET A 12 -13.15 35.97 -27.52
CA MET A 12 -13.00 37.17 -28.34
C MET A 12 -12.84 38.43 -27.51
N GLN A 13 -12.16 39.43 -28.08
CA GLN A 13 -12.26 40.80 -27.60
C GLN A 13 -13.58 41.39 -28.15
N PRO A 14 -14.55 41.74 -27.28
CA PRO A 14 -15.74 42.47 -27.71
C PRO A 14 -15.37 43.89 -28.11
N GLU A 15 -16.20 44.51 -28.95
CA GLU A 15 -16.05 45.91 -29.38
C GLU A 15 -14.64 46.20 -29.96
N PRO A 16 -14.30 45.59 -31.10
CA PRO A 16 -13.00 45.80 -31.71
C PRO A 16 -12.89 47.23 -32.23
N VAL A 17 -11.66 47.74 -32.31
CA VAL A 17 -11.43 49.06 -32.90
C VAL A 17 -11.78 49.01 -34.37
N THR A 18 -12.72 49.88 -34.77
CA THR A 18 -13.21 49.98 -36.14
C THR A 18 -12.90 51.36 -36.72
N VAL A 19 -12.60 51.42 -38.01
CA VAL A 19 -12.37 52.67 -38.75
C VAL A 19 -13.11 52.65 -40.09
N PRO A 20 -13.56 53.80 -40.61
CA PRO A 20 -14.09 53.90 -41.97
C PRO A 20 -13.00 53.64 -43.03
N ALA A 21 -13.41 53.19 -44.22
CA ALA A 21 -12.53 52.92 -45.36
C ALA A 21 -11.65 54.11 -45.78
N GLU A 22 -12.18 55.33 -45.62
CA GLU A 22 -11.54 56.60 -45.98
C GLU A 22 -10.59 57.14 -44.90
N CYS A 23 -10.51 56.48 -43.75
CA CYS A 23 -9.62 56.93 -42.66
C CYS A 23 -8.16 56.93 -43.13
N PRO A 24 -7.41 58.04 -42.97
CA PRO A 24 -6.00 58.11 -43.35
C PRO A 24 -5.16 57.08 -42.59
N VAL A 25 -4.22 56.43 -43.29
CA VAL A 25 -3.34 55.41 -42.68
C VAL A 25 -2.61 55.93 -41.42
N ARG A 26 -2.21 57.21 -41.40
CA ARG A 26 -1.59 57.84 -40.21
C ARG A 26 -2.47 57.75 -38.96
N GLU A 27 -3.77 57.98 -39.11
CA GLU A 27 -4.71 58.02 -38.00
C GLU A 27 -4.96 56.61 -37.47
N VAL A 28 -5.08 55.63 -38.38
CA VAL A 28 -5.17 54.20 -38.02
C VAL A 28 -3.91 53.75 -37.28
N MET A 29 -2.73 54.14 -37.74
CA MET A 29 -1.45 53.84 -37.06
C MET A 29 -1.36 54.48 -35.67
N GLU A 30 -1.77 55.74 -35.52
CA GLU A 30 -1.81 56.42 -34.22
C GLU A 30 -2.76 55.71 -33.25
N GLN A 31 -3.93 55.28 -33.71
CA GLN A 31 -4.86 54.48 -32.92
C GLN A 31 -4.27 53.13 -32.53
N MET A 32 -3.65 52.41 -33.47
CA MET A 32 -2.98 51.13 -33.22
C MET A 32 -1.90 51.26 -32.15
N ASN A 33 -1.06 52.29 -32.26
CA ASN A 33 0.03 52.54 -31.30
C ASN A 33 -0.51 52.95 -29.92
N ARG A 34 -1.48 53.88 -29.89
CA ARG A 34 -2.10 54.36 -28.64
C ARG A 34 -2.79 53.22 -27.87
N LEU A 35 -3.50 52.34 -28.58
CA LEU A 35 -4.25 51.24 -27.99
C LEU A 35 -3.43 49.93 -27.90
N ARG A 36 -2.18 49.92 -28.40
CA ARG A 36 -1.28 48.76 -28.46
C ARG A 36 -1.93 47.53 -29.10
N ILE A 37 -2.64 47.72 -30.20
CA ILE A 37 -3.32 46.68 -30.96
C ILE A 37 -2.61 46.40 -32.29
N GLY A 38 -2.57 45.13 -32.69
CA GLY A 38 -1.90 44.68 -33.92
C GLY A 38 -2.80 44.66 -35.17
N ALA A 39 -4.09 44.96 -35.00
CA ALA A 39 -5.05 45.03 -36.09
C ALA A 39 -6.22 45.98 -35.78
N VAL A 40 -6.76 46.60 -36.83
CA VAL A 40 -7.98 47.41 -36.81
C VAL A 40 -8.93 46.88 -37.87
N ILE A 41 -10.22 46.86 -37.56
CA ILE A 41 -11.26 46.41 -38.48
C ILE A 41 -11.73 47.60 -39.32
N VAL A 42 -11.80 47.41 -40.63
CA VAL A 42 -12.29 48.44 -41.55
C VAL A 42 -13.74 48.12 -41.90
N ILE A 43 -14.62 49.09 -41.68
CA ILE A 43 -16.06 48.96 -41.87
C ILE A 43 -16.59 49.95 -42.92
N ASN A 44 -17.73 49.63 -43.53
CA ASN A 44 -18.47 50.58 -44.36
C ASN A 44 -19.39 51.47 -43.48
N GLY A 45 -20.13 52.39 -44.12
CA GLY A 45 -21.06 53.29 -43.44
C GLY A 45 -22.24 52.61 -42.72
N THR A 46 -22.44 51.30 -42.92
CA THR A 46 -23.47 50.47 -42.26
C THR A 46 -22.89 49.50 -41.22
N CYS A 47 -21.63 49.70 -40.80
CA CYS A 47 -20.91 48.86 -39.83
C CYS A 47 -20.65 47.40 -40.27
N GLU A 48 -20.73 47.13 -41.57
CA GLU A 48 -20.37 45.82 -42.13
C GLU A 48 -18.86 45.73 -42.38
N LEU A 49 -18.32 44.54 -42.19
CA LEU A 49 -16.90 44.26 -42.40
C LEU A 49 -16.50 44.32 -43.89
N ILE A 50 -15.62 45.26 -44.23
CA ILE A 50 -15.04 45.38 -45.58
C ILE A 50 -13.55 45.01 -45.63
N GLY A 51 -12.82 45.15 -44.52
CA GLY A 51 -11.40 44.82 -44.48
C GLY A 51 -10.81 44.72 -43.08
N ILE A 52 -9.54 44.31 -43.00
CA ILE A 52 -8.72 44.38 -41.79
C ILE A 52 -7.38 44.99 -42.13
N PHE A 53 -6.94 45.95 -41.33
CA PHE A 53 -5.61 46.55 -41.46
C PHE A 53 -4.72 46.05 -40.31
N THR A 54 -3.58 45.45 -40.65
CA THR A 54 -2.63 44.87 -39.69
C THR A 54 -1.23 45.44 -39.85
N GLU A 55 -0.38 45.25 -38.84
CA GLU A 55 1.06 45.59 -38.93
C GLU A 55 1.74 44.95 -40.16
N ARG A 56 1.31 43.74 -40.56
CA ARG A 56 1.83 43.04 -41.74
C ARG A 56 1.42 43.74 -43.04
N ASP A 57 0.22 44.31 -43.11
CA ASP A 57 -0.22 45.06 -44.28
C ASP A 57 0.58 46.35 -44.45
N LEU A 58 0.80 47.07 -43.34
CA LEU A 58 1.67 48.24 -43.30
C LEU A 58 3.08 47.90 -43.79
N LEU A 59 3.74 46.92 -43.16
CA LEU A 59 5.11 46.54 -43.51
C LEU A 59 5.26 46.11 -44.98
N ARG A 60 4.26 45.42 -45.54
CA ARG A 60 4.28 44.99 -46.94
C ARG A 60 4.13 46.15 -47.92
N ARG A 61 3.31 47.15 -47.60
CA ARG A 61 2.98 48.23 -48.53
C ARG A 61 3.91 49.42 -48.41
N VAL A 62 4.47 49.70 -47.23
CA VAL A 62 5.43 50.80 -47.03
C VAL A 62 6.69 50.64 -47.89
N ALA A 63 7.12 49.40 -48.16
CA ALA A 63 8.31 49.12 -48.95
C ALA A 63 8.26 49.71 -50.38
N ASP A 64 7.06 49.76 -50.97
CA ASP A 64 6.82 50.17 -52.36
C ASP A 64 5.96 51.45 -52.44
N ALA A 65 5.81 52.20 -51.34
CA ALA A 65 4.84 53.29 -51.24
C ALA A 65 5.36 54.65 -51.71
N ASP A 66 4.51 55.40 -52.41
CA ASP A 66 4.78 56.76 -52.86
C ASP A 66 4.95 57.76 -51.68
N PRO A 67 5.74 58.85 -51.88
CA PRO A 67 5.80 59.96 -50.94
C PRO A 67 4.40 60.54 -50.70
N GLY A 68 3.90 60.45 -49.45
CA GLY A 68 2.55 60.91 -49.07
C GLY A 68 1.57 59.80 -48.67
N TRP A 69 2.00 58.53 -48.70
CA TRP A 69 1.16 57.38 -48.35
C TRP A 69 0.46 57.43 -46.99
N ARG A 70 1.00 58.21 -46.04
CA ARG A 70 0.41 58.39 -44.70
C ARG A 70 -0.99 59.00 -44.74
N ASP A 71 -1.29 59.77 -45.78
CA ASP A 71 -2.57 60.43 -45.97
C ASP A 71 -3.51 59.64 -46.88
N ALA A 72 -3.04 58.52 -47.44
CA ALA A 72 -3.87 57.65 -48.27
C ALA A 72 -4.98 56.98 -47.43
N PRO A 73 -6.15 56.69 -48.04
CA PRO A 73 -7.21 55.91 -47.41
C PRO A 73 -6.74 54.51 -47.00
N VAL A 74 -7.13 54.07 -45.80
CA VAL A 74 -6.81 52.71 -45.30
C VAL A 74 -7.42 51.61 -46.18
N ALA A 75 -8.48 51.90 -46.95
CA ALA A 75 -9.03 50.99 -47.95
C ALA A 75 -7.98 50.49 -48.95
N GLY A 76 -7.05 51.37 -49.33
CA GLY A 76 -5.92 51.07 -50.21
C GLY A 76 -4.73 50.42 -49.51
N TRP A 77 -4.85 50.11 -48.21
CA TRP A 77 -3.78 49.61 -47.35
C TRP A 77 -4.16 48.37 -46.52
N MET A 78 -5.45 48.04 -46.45
CA MET A 78 -5.98 46.88 -45.72
C MET A 78 -5.96 45.58 -46.53
N THR A 79 -6.06 44.43 -45.87
CA THR A 79 -6.50 43.18 -46.50
C THR A 79 -8.03 43.23 -46.71
N PRO A 80 -8.53 43.28 -47.97
CA PRO A 80 -9.96 43.28 -48.24
C PRO A 80 -10.55 41.88 -48.03
N ASN A 81 -11.84 41.81 -47.65
CA ASN A 81 -12.56 40.55 -47.44
C ASN A 81 -11.80 39.53 -46.56
N PRO A 82 -11.41 39.90 -45.33
CA PRO A 82 -10.64 39.02 -44.47
C PRO A 82 -11.44 37.77 -44.09
N PHE A 83 -10.71 36.70 -43.74
CA PHE A 83 -11.31 35.51 -43.14
C PHE A 83 -12.00 35.90 -41.83
N THR A 84 -13.25 35.46 -41.67
CA THR A 84 -14.07 35.71 -40.48
C THR A 84 -14.40 34.42 -39.75
N ILE A 85 -14.90 34.55 -38.53
CA ILE A 85 -15.41 33.43 -37.75
C ILE A 85 -16.71 33.79 -37.05
N SER A 86 -17.61 32.83 -36.90
CA SER A 86 -18.85 33.01 -36.13
C SER A 86 -18.56 32.96 -34.62
N PRO A 87 -19.30 33.70 -33.78
CA PRO A 87 -19.12 33.68 -32.32
C PRO A 87 -19.45 32.32 -31.68
N ASP A 88 -20.29 31.51 -32.32
CA ASP A 88 -20.82 30.28 -31.73
C ASP A 88 -19.96 29.05 -32.05
N VAL A 89 -18.85 29.28 -32.74
CA VAL A 89 -17.88 28.26 -33.15
C VAL A 89 -16.91 27.95 -32.00
N GLY A 90 -16.40 26.71 -31.95
CA GLY A 90 -15.40 26.30 -30.97
C GLY A 90 -14.03 26.97 -31.17
N TRP A 91 -13.31 27.17 -30.06
CA TRP A 91 -11.96 27.73 -30.02
C TRP A 91 -10.97 26.99 -30.93
N ASP A 92 -11.03 25.66 -30.99
CA ASP A 92 -10.14 24.83 -31.82
C ASP A 92 -10.27 25.18 -33.31
N GLU A 93 -11.47 25.54 -33.76
CA GLU A 93 -11.72 25.93 -35.13
C GLU A 93 -11.15 27.31 -35.44
N ALA A 94 -11.18 28.24 -34.48
CA ALA A 94 -10.50 29.54 -34.60
C ALA A 94 -8.99 29.37 -34.76
N VAL A 95 -8.38 28.50 -33.95
CA VAL A 95 -6.94 28.16 -34.05
C VAL A 95 -6.63 27.53 -35.39
N ALA A 96 -7.41 26.53 -35.82
CA ALA A 96 -7.21 25.86 -37.10
C ALA A 96 -7.39 26.80 -38.30
N LEU A 97 -8.36 27.73 -38.24
CA LEU A 97 -8.58 28.72 -39.29
C LEU A 97 -7.44 29.74 -39.37
N MET A 98 -6.92 30.19 -38.22
CA MET A 98 -5.76 31.08 -38.15
C MET A 98 -4.50 30.42 -38.70
N ASP A 99 -4.24 29.16 -38.34
CA ASP A 99 -3.07 28.40 -38.78
C ASP A 99 -3.12 28.10 -40.29
N ARG A 100 -4.23 27.52 -40.77
CA ARG A 100 -4.43 27.20 -42.20
C ARG A 100 -4.26 28.42 -43.10
N ASN A 101 -4.81 29.56 -42.70
CA ASN A 101 -4.77 30.79 -43.50
C ASN A 101 -3.56 31.69 -43.19
N ARG A 102 -2.69 31.30 -42.25
CA ARG A 102 -1.52 32.08 -41.80
C ARG A 102 -1.88 33.52 -41.42
N VAL A 103 -2.99 33.69 -40.71
CA VAL A 103 -3.48 34.98 -40.17
C VAL A 103 -3.40 34.97 -38.65
N ARG A 104 -3.17 36.15 -38.04
CA ARG A 104 -3.06 36.29 -36.58
C ARG A 104 -4.30 36.89 -35.93
N HIS A 105 -5.22 37.40 -36.74
CA HIS A 105 -6.43 38.08 -36.31
C HIS A 105 -7.61 37.59 -37.17
N LEU A 106 -8.74 37.33 -36.53
CA LEU A 106 -10.00 36.98 -37.18
C LEU A 106 -11.09 37.91 -36.66
N PRO A 107 -11.73 38.72 -37.52
CA PRO A 107 -12.97 39.39 -37.18
C PRO A 107 -14.05 38.35 -36.85
N VAL A 108 -14.72 38.55 -35.72
CA VAL A 108 -15.90 37.78 -35.32
C VAL A 108 -17.12 38.52 -35.86
N VAL A 109 -17.93 37.84 -36.65
CA VAL A 109 -19.10 38.44 -37.30
C VAL A 109 -20.37 37.62 -37.08
N ASP A 110 -21.53 38.28 -37.18
CA ASP A 110 -22.83 37.61 -37.24
C ASP A 110 -23.16 37.10 -38.66
N GLY A 111 -24.37 36.54 -38.83
CA GLY A 111 -24.86 36.04 -40.13
C GLY A 111 -25.01 37.13 -41.21
N GLU A 112 -25.02 38.41 -40.84
CA GLU A 112 -25.12 39.56 -41.73
C GLU A 112 -23.77 40.28 -41.92
N ARG A 113 -22.65 39.65 -41.53
CA ARG A 113 -21.28 40.21 -41.59
C ARG A 113 -21.07 41.47 -40.74
N ARG A 114 -21.94 41.73 -39.75
CA ARG A 114 -21.71 42.80 -38.78
C ARG A 114 -20.67 42.36 -37.77
N VAL A 115 -19.78 43.28 -37.41
CA VAL A 115 -18.64 43.00 -36.55
C VAL A 115 -19.09 42.92 -35.09
N LEU A 116 -18.89 41.75 -34.47
CA LEU A 116 -19.17 41.52 -33.06
C LEU A 116 -17.92 41.59 -32.18
N GLY A 117 -16.75 41.26 -32.75
CA GLY A 117 -15.53 41.07 -31.99
C GLY A 117 -14.30 40.86 -32.87
N ILE A 118 -13.16 40.68 -32.22
CA ILE A 118 -11.93 40.20 -32.87
C ILE A 118 -11.27 39.15 -31.99
N VAL A 119 -10.77 38.09 -32.61
CA VAL A 119 -9.92 37.10 -31.95
C VAL A 119 -8.50 37.27 -32.47
N SER A 120 -7.51 37.22 -31.57
CA SER A 120 -6.10 37.18 -31.95
C SER A 120 -5.43 35.91 -31.43
N THR A 121 -4.39 35.42 -32.10
CA THR A 121 -3.59 34.29 -31.61
C THR A 121 -3.08 34.52 -30.20
N ARG A 122 -2.70 35.77 -29.86
CA ARG A 122 -2.29 36.18 -28.52
C ARG A 122 -3.41 35.97 -27.50
N THR A 123 -4.62 36.44 -27.80
CA THR A 123 -5.79 36.30 -26.91
C THR A 123 -6.13 34.83 -26.70
N LEU A 124 -6.09 34.02 -27.77
CA LEU A 124 -6.35 32.58 -27.71
C LEU A 124 -5.35 31.85 -26.81
N MET A 125 -4.06 32.16 -26.92
CA MET A 125 -3.00 31.54 -26.11
C MET A 125 -3.08 31.93 -24.64
N LEU A 126 -3.34 33.21 -24.33
CA LEU A 126 -3.50 33.69 -22.96
C LEU A 126 -4.67 33.00 -22.25
N ARG A 127 -5.85 32.93 -22.91
CA ARG A 127 -7.02 32.25 -22.37
C ARG A 127 -6.77 30.76 -22.14
N ARG A 128 -6.10 30.08 -23.08
CA ARG A 128 -5.75 28.67 -22.93
C ARG A 128 -4.81 28.42 -21.75
N ALA A 129 -3.81 29.29 -21.55
CA ALA A 129 -2.89 29.19 -20.42
C ALA A 129 -3.60 29.41 -19.08
N GLU A 130 -4.50 30.39 -19.00
CA GLU A 130 -5.33 30.65 -17.80
C GLU A 130 -6.19 29.44 -17.44
N ASP A 131 -6.90 28.86 -18.41
CA ASP A 131 -7.78 27.73 -18.16
C ASP A 131 -7.03 26.46 -17.82
N LEU A 132 -5.87 26.23 -18.46
CA LEU A 132 -5.01 25.09 -18.13
C LEU A 132 -4.45 25.22 -16.71
N ASN A 133 -3.96 26.41 -16.33
CA ASN A 133 -3.46 26.66 -14.98
C ASN A 133 -4.56 26.45 -13.93
N ARG A 134 -5.77 26.98 -14.16
CA ARG A 134 -6.92 26.74 -13.27
C ARG A 134 -7.25 25.26 -13.15
N LEU A 135 -7.22 24.53 -14.26
CA LEU A 135 -7.47 23.08 -14.26
C LEU A 135 -6.39 22.34 -13.46
N VAL A 136 -5.12 22.66 -13.67
CA VAL A 136 -3.99 22.07 -12.95
C VAL A 136 -4.11 22.37 -11.46
N GLU A 137 -4.41 23.61 -11.06
CA GLU A 137 -4.61 24.00 -9.66
C GLU A 137 -5.77 23.23 -9.03
N ASN A 138 -6.91 23.15 -9.72
CA ASN A 138 -8.08 22.44 -9.23
C ASN A 138 -7.80 20.93 -9.08
N ARG A 139 -7.12 20.32 -10.06
CA ARG A 139 -6.75 18.89 -10.02
C ARG A 139 -5.71 18.62 -8.93
N THR A 140 -4.72 19.50 -8.77
CA THR A 140 -3.71 19.39 -7.71
C THR A 140 -4.37 19.49 -6.33
N ARG A 141 -5.32 20.40 -6.15
CA ARG A 141 -6.09 20.53 -4.90
C ARG A 141 -6.91 19.27 -4.61
N ALA A 142 -7.65 18.78 -5.61
CA ALA A 142 -8.45 17.57 -5.47
C ALA A 142 -7.59 16.33 -5.16
N LEU A 143 -6.43 16.19 -5.82
CA LEU A 143 -5.49 15.11 -5.57
C LEU A 143 -4.92 15.17 -4.15
N LYS A 144 -4.55 16.38 -3.69
CA LYS A 144 -4.06 16.57 -2.32
C LYS A 144 -5.13 16.19 -1.29
N GLN A 145 -6.37 16.63 -1.48
CA GLN A 145 -7.49 16.27 -0.60
C GLN A 145 -7.72 14.76 -0.54
N ALA A 146 -7.71 14.08 -1.71
CA ALA A 146 -7.87 12.63 -1.76
C ALA A 146 -6.70 11.88 -1.08
N LEU A 147 -5.47 12.38 -1.24
CA LEU A 147 -4.30 11.82 -0.56
C LEU A 147 -4.41 11.99 0.97
N ASP A 148 -4.77 13.19 1.43
CA ASP A 148 -4.95 13.48 2.85
C ASP A 148 -6.05 12.57 3.46
N GLU A 149 -7.15 12.34 2.73
CA GLU A 149 -8.23 11.43 3.15
C GLU A 149 -7.77 9.97 3.23
N ILE A 150 -7.03 9.47 2.21
CA ILE A 150 -6.47 8.12 2.21
C ILE A 150 -5.51 7.93 3.38
N MET A 151 -4.60 8.90 3.60
CA MET A 151 -3.65 8.84 4.71
C MET A 151 -4.34 8.83 6.08
N SER A 152 -5.40 9.62 6.24
CA SER A 152 -6.20 9.65 7.48
C SER A 152 -6.87 8.30 7.74
N ARG A 153 -7.49 7.70 6.72
CA ARG A 153 -8.13 6.38 6.83
C ARG A 153 -7.14 5.25 7.08
N ASP A 154 -5.98 5.27 6.44
CA ASP A 154 -4.91 4.29 6.68
C ASP A 154 -4.37 4.40 8.12
N ALA A 155 -4.19 5.62 8.63
CA ALA A 155 -3.77 5.83 10.02
C ALA A 155 -4.81 5.30 11.03
N GLU A 156 -6.10 5.54 10.79
CA GLU A 156 -7.20 5.02 11.61
C GLU A 156 -7.23 3.48 11.59
N LEU A 157 -7.12 2.86 10.42
CA LEU A 157 -7.07 1.41 10.27
C LEU A 157 -5.88 0.80 11.03
N ARG A 158 -4.68 1.36 10.89
CA ARG A 158 -3.48 0.90 11.61
C ARG A 158 -3.62 1.05 13.11
N TYR A 159 -4.25 2.13 13.58
CA TYR A 159 -4.54 2.31 15.00
C TYR A 159 -5.47 1.22 15.54
N ASN A 160 -6.56 0.94 14.82
CA ASN A 160 -7.53 -0.09 15.19
C ASN A 160 -6.91 -1.49 15.16
N LEU A 161 -6.13 -1.82 14.14
CA LEU A 161 -5.41 -3.09 14.02
C LEU A 161 -4.38 -3.25 15.15
N SER A 162 -3.62 -2.20 15.45
CA SER A 162 -2.67 -2.23 16.58
C SER A 162 -3.38 -2.44 17.93
N ALA A 163 -4.57 -1.87 18.10
CA ALA A 163 -5.38 -2.08 19.31
C ALA A 163 -5.91 -3.51 19.40
N ALA A 164 -6.42 -4.06 18.30
CA ALA A 164 -6.83 -5.45 18.20
C ALA A 164 -5.67 -6.42 18.48
N GLY A 165 -4.49 -6.14 17.92
CA GLY A 165 -3.24 -6.85 18.17
C GLY A 165 -2.92 -6.99 19.65
N ARG A 166 -2.85 -5.86 20.36
CA ARG A 166 -2.60 -5.85 21.81
C ARG A 166 -3.64 -6.65 22.59
N PHE A 167 -4.90 -6.64 22.16
CA PHE A 167 -5.96 -7.43 22.78
C PHE A 167 -5.77 -8.92 22.52
N GLN A 168 -5.50 -9.30 21.26
CA GLN A 168 -5.23 -10.68 20.85
C GLN A 168 -4.03 -11.26 21.62
N THR A 169 -2.90 -10.56 21.67
CA THR A 169 -1.70 -11.02 22.38
C THR A 169 -2.00 -11.30 23.86
N ARG A 170 -2.80 -10.44 24.52
CA ARG A 170 -3.21 -10.67 25.92
C ARG A 170 -4.19 -11.83 26.09
N LEU A 171 -4.96 -12.16 25.07
CA LEU A 171 -5.92 -13.26 25.08
C LEU A 171 -5.24 -14.60 24.81
N LEU A 172 -4.27 -14.62 23.89
CA LEU A 172 -3.59 -15.84 23.43
C LEU A 172 -2.43 -16.25 24.32
N LEU A 173 -1.63 -15.29 24.78
CA LEU A 173 -0.40 -15.60 25.51
C LEU A 173 -0.62 -15.53 27.02
N PRO A 174 -0.05 -16.45 27.79
CA PRO A 174 -0.04 -16.35 29.23
C PRO A 174 0.78 -15.11 29.66
N HIS A 175 0.32 -14.42 30.71
CA HIS A 175 0.99 -13.22 31.23
C HIS A 175 2.45 -13.47 31.68
N ALA A 176 2.73 -14.70 32.11
CA ALA A 176 4.05 -15.20 32.43
C ALA A 176 4.06 -16.72 32.20
N PRO A 177 5.22 -17.33 31.93
CA PRO A 177 5.36 -18.78 32.05
C PRO A 177 4.87 -19.27 33.42
N PRO A 178 4.35 -20.50 33.52
CA PRO A 178 3.91 -21.07 34.79
C PRO A 178 5.06 -21.06 35.81
N ASP A 179 4.75 -20.71 37.04
CA ASP A 179 5.69 -20.87 38.16
C ASP A 179 5.83 -22.37 38.47
N TRP A 180 6.83 -22.99 37.85
CA TRP A 180 7.12 -24.42 37.96
C TRP A 180 8.61 -24.57 38.26
N PRO A 181 9.03 -24.73 39.52
CA PRO A 181 10.44 -24.64 39.94
C PRO A 181 11.39 -25.57 39.18
N GLU A 182 10.89 -26.71 38.71
CA GLU A 182 11.62 -27.70 37.92
C GLU A 182 11.90 -27.25 36.48
N LEU A 183 11.29 -26.16 36.01
CA LEU A 183 11.44 -25.63 34.67
C LEU A 183 11.74 -24.13 34.69
N ARG A 184 12.81 -23.75 33.99
CA ARG A 184 13.11 -22.34 33.68
C ARG A 184 12.78 -22.08 32.23
N TRP A 185 12.22 -20.91 31.94
CA TRP A 185 11.69 -20.58 30.63
C TRP A 185 12.45 -19.42 30.02
N GLY A 186 12.72 -19.50 28.72
CA GLY A 186 13.14 -18.38 27.88
C GLY A 186 12.14 -18.24 26.74
N VAL A 187 11.47 -17.10 26.62
CA VAL A 187 10.38 -16.90 25.67
C VAL A 187 10.68 -15.75 24.73
N HIS A 188 10.45 -15.97 23.43
CA HIS A 188 10.37 -14.94 22.43
C HIS A 188 9.11 -15.12 21.59
N TYR A 189 8.32 -14.06 21.50
CA TYR A 189 7.14 -13.99 20.65
C TYR A 189 7.19 -12.68 19.87
N ALA A 190 7.22 -12.78 18.55
CA ALA A 190 7.29 -11.65 17.65
C ALA A 190 6.37 -11.89 16.44
N PRO A 191 5.14 -11.33 16.45
CA PRO A 191 4.27 -11.43 15.29
C PRO A 191 4.84 -10.55 14.15
N LEU A 192 4.63 -10.99 12.91
CA LEU A 192 5.05 -10.30 11.69
C LEU A 192 4.28 -9.00 11.50
N ASP A 193 2.96 -9.05 11.70
CA ASP A 193 2.02 -7.96 11.53
C ASP A 193 1.40 -7.53 12.88
N HIS A 194 0.37 -6.69 12.83
CA HIS A 194 -0.36 -6.26 14.04
C HIS A 194 -1.05 -7.41 14.79
N LEU A 195 -1.40 -8.49 14.09
CA LEU A 195 -2.08 -9.68 14.61
C LEU A 195 -1.27 -10.91 14.19
N GLY A 196 -1.12 -11.88 15.08
CA GLY A 196 -0.37 -13.12 14.81
C GLY A 196 -1.27 -14.34 14.70
N GLY A 197 -0.85 -15.34 13.93
CA GLY A 197 -1.42 -16.69 13.89
C GLY A 197 -0.81 -17.61 14.96
N ASP A 198 0.42 -17.31 15.38
CA ASP A 198 1.13 -18.05 16.40
C ASP A 198 0.58 -17.84 17.81
N TYR A 199 0.60 -18.89 18.63
CA TYR A 199 0.51 -18.76 20.08
C TYR A 199 1.13 -19.96 20.81
N TYR A 200 1.41 -19.75 22.09
CA TYR A 200 1.70 -20.83 23.01
C TYR A 200 0.82 -20.66 24.26
N ASP A 201 0.45 -21.77 24.88
CA ASP A 201 -0.35 -21.78 26.09
C ASP A 201 0.09 -22.90 27.03
N VAL A 202 -0.30 -22.80 28.29
CA VAL A 202 0.07 -23.75 29.34
C VAL A 202 -1.20 -24.23 30.04
N ALA A 203 -1.26 -25.53 30.25
CA ALA A 203 -2.33 -26.17 31.00
C ALA A 203 -1.80 -26.92 32.21
N GLN A 204 -2.64 -27.09 33.23
CA GLN A 204 -2.34 -27.93 34.38
C GLN A 204 -3.41 -29.04 34.47
N PRO A 205 -3.31 -30.11 33.64
CA PRO A 205 -4.30 -31.20 33.61
C PRO A 205 -4.37 -32.02 34.91
N GLY A 206 -3.41 -31.86 35.80
CA GLY A 206 -3.40 -32.47 37.12
C GLY A 206 -2.41 -31.79 38.06
N PRO A 207 -2.41 -32.14 39.36
CA PRO A 207 -1.56 -31.49 40.36
C PRO A 207 -0.06 -31.60 40.04
N ASP A 208 0.36 -32.75 39.51
CA ASP A 208 1.75 -33.05 39.16
C ASP A 208 2.04 -32.95 37.65
N HIS A 209 1.08 -32.48 36.84
CA HIS A 209 1.20 -32.50 35.38
C HIS A 209 1.18 -31.09 34.81
N LEU A 210 2.22 -30.75 34.04
CA LEU A 210 2.31 -29.49 33.31
C LEU A 210 2.20 -29.73 31.81
N GLY A 211 1.14 -29.20 31.21
CA GLY A 211 0.91 -29.18 29.78
C GLY A 211 1.51 -27.94 29.12
N PHE A 212 2.21 -28.10 28.00
CA PHE A 212 2.71 -27.02 27.17
C PHE A 212 2.25 -27.21 25.73
N LEU A 213 1.56 -26.20 25.19
CA LEU A 213 1.09 -26.13 23.82
C LEU A 213 1.85 -25.04 23.08
N ILE A 214 2.28 -25.34 21.86
CA ILE A 214 2.62 -24.34 20.84
C ILE A 214 1.81 -24.64 19.59
N ALA A 215 1.27 -23.61 18.96
CA ALA A 215 0.42 -23.74 17.80
C ALA A 215 0.54 -22.54 16.86
N ASP A 216 0.25 -22.78 15.60
CA ASP A 216 0.28 -21.80 14.52
C ASP A 216 -0.92 -22.03 13.59
N ALA A 217 -1.66 -20.96 13.31
CA ALA A 217 -2.78 -20.95 12.39
C ALA A 217 -2.32 -20.51 11.00
N SER A 218 -2.60 -21.31 9.97
CA SER A 218 -2.09 -21.10 8.62
C SER A 218 -2.32 -19.67 8.08
N GLY A 219 -1.22 -18.96 7.80
CA GLY A 219 -1.17 -17.61 7.21
C GLY A 219 -1.09 -16.48 8.24
N HIS A 220 -0.83 -15.25 7.78
CA HIS A 220 -0.52 -14.09 8.65
C HIS A 220 -1.58 -12.97 8.55
N SER A 221 -2.86 -13.33 8.41
CA SER A 221 -3.97 -12.38 8.19
C SER A 221 -4.88 -12.23 9.41
N ILE A 222 -5.80 -11.25 9.38
CA ILE A 222 -6.87 -11.11 10.39
C ILE A 222 -7.64 -12.43 10.56
N ALA A 223 -7.85 -13.19 9.48
CA ALA A 223 -8.55 -14.45 9.55
C ALA A 223 -7.74 -15.53 10.30
N ALA A 224 -6.43 -15.60 10.08
CA ALA A 224 -5.55 -16.53 10.81
C ALA A 224 -5.52 -16.19 12.32
N ALA A 225 -5.47 -14.90 12.64
CA ALA A 225 -5.58 -14.40 14.01
C ALA A 225 -6.89 -14.83 14.71
N MET A 226 -8.01 -14.84 13.98
CA MET A 226 -9.28 -15.34 14.51
C MET A 226 -9.27 -16.87 14.71
N VAL A 227 -8.66 -17.61 13.79
CA VAL A 227 -8.49 -19.06 13.92
C VAL A 227 -7.60 -19.41 15.12
N ALA A 228 -6.54 -18.65 15.38
CA ALA A 228 -5.70 -18.79 16.58
C ALA A 228 -6.52 -18.63 17.88
N ILE A 229 -7.45 -17.65 17.93
CA ILE A 229 -8.36 -17.46 19.07
C ILE A 229 -9.30 -18.66 19.24
N LEU A 230 -9.89 -19.16 18.14
CA LEU A 230 -10.75 -20.34 18.18
C LEU A 230 -10.00 -21.58 18.67
N SER A 231 -8.78 -21.80 18.16
CA SER A 231 -7.89 -22.90 18.58
C SER A 231 -7.54 -22.80 20.05
N ARG A 232 -7.16 -21.61 20.53
CA ARG A 232 -6.85 -21.38 21.94
C ARG A 232 -8.07 -21.61 22.83
N THR A 233 -9.26 -21.26 22.37
CA THR A 233 -10.52 -21.50 23.08
C THR A 233 -10.81 -22.99 23.18
N ALA A 234 -10.70 -23.72 22.06
CA ALA A 234 -10.83 -25.18 22.05
C ALA A 234 -9.83 -25.84 23.01
N PHE A 235 -8.57 -25.38 23.02
CA PHE A 235 -7.57 -25.88 23.95
C PHE A 235 -7.95 -25.63 25.42
N SER A 236 -8.40 -24.42 25.78
CA SER A 236 -8.74 -24.10 27.17
C SER A 236 -9.93 -24.93 27.70
N GLU A 237 -10.82 -25.37 26.82
CA GLU A 237 -11.99 -26.18 27.19
C GLU A 237 -11.62 -27.65 27.47
N VAL A 238 -10.59 -28.18 26.79
CA VAL A 238 -10.26 -29.61 26.81
C VAL A 238 -9.01 -29.95 27.62
N SER A 239 -8.07 -29.01 27.73
CA SER A 239 -6.72 -29.28 28.27
C SER A 239 -6.70 -29.65 29.75
N GLY A 240 -7.74 -29.32 30.51
CA GLY A 240 -7.90 -29.72 31.90
C GLY A 240 -8.59 -31.08 32.12
N SER A 241 -9.12 -31.71 31.07
CA SER A 241 -9.96 -32.90 31.19
C SER A 241 -9.17 -34.22 31.23
N THR A 242 -7.93 -34.21 30.71
CA THR A 242 -7.11 -35.40 30.54
C THR A 242 -5.62 -35.05 30.52
N ILE A 243 -4.78 -35.99 30.95
CA ILE A 243 -3.32 -35.91 30.87
C ILE A 243 -2.76 -36.42 29.53
N SER A 244 -3.61 -36.99 28.65
CA SER A 244 -3.24 -37.55 27.35
C SER A 244 -3.17 -36.43 26.28
N PRO A 245 -1.97 -36.09 25.78
CA PRO A 245 -1.85 -35.04 24.76
C PRO A 245 -2.56 -35.39 23.45
N GLY A 246 -2.55 -36.67 23.06
CA GLY A 246 -3.21 -37.14 21.85
C GLY A 246 -4.72 -37.00 21.94
N ALA A 247 -5.32 -37.27 23.10
CA ALA A 247 -6.74 -37.05 23.32
C ALA A 247 -7.12 -35.56 23.25
N VAL A 248 -6.30 -34.68 23.85
CA VAL A 248 -6.50 -33.22 23.76
C VAL A 248 -6.48 -32.73 22.31
N LEU A 249 -5.47 -33.11 21.53
CA LEU A 249 -5.38 -32.72 20.12
C LEU A 249 -6.53 -33.30 19.27
N SER A 250 -6.97 -34.53 19.58
CA SER A 250 -8.11 -35.14 18.89
C SER A 250 -9.40 -34.36 19.14
N GLU A 251 -9.63 -33.93 20.39
CA GLU A 251 -10.81 -33.13 20.73
C GLU A 251 -10.72 -31.70 20.18
N MET A 252 -9.54 -31.08 20.18
CA MET A 252 -9.32 -29.79 19.49
C MET A 252 -9.62 -29.90 17.99
N ASN A 253 -9.17 -30.98 17.34
CA ASN A 253 -9.44 -31.23 15.93
C ASN A 253 -10.94 -31.26 15.64
N GLU A 254 -11.72 -32.00 16.44
CA GLU A 254 -13.18 -32.06 16.30
C GLU A 254 -13.84 -30.69 16.50
N ARG A 255 -13.40 -29.92 17.50
CA ARG A 255 -13.95 -28.57 17.76
C ARG A 255 -13.64 -27.58 16.65
N LEU A 256 -12.51 -27.73 15.97
CA LEU A 256 -12.11 -26.84 14.86
C LEU A 256 -12.72 -27.24 13.51
N GLN A 257 -13.33 -28.42 13.39
CA GLN A 257 -13.99 -28.86 12.17
C GLN A 257 -15.05 -27.86 11.70
N GLY A 258 -14.94 -27.42 10.45
CA GLY A 258 -15.89 -26.47 9.83
C GLY A 258 -15.83 -25.03 10.34
N LEU A 259 -15.03 -24.74 11.39
CA LEU A 259 -14.86 -23.37 11.91
C LEU A 259 -13.68 -22.62 11.28
N ALA A 260 -12.72 -23.35 10.71
CA ALA A 260 -11.49 -22.76 10.19
C ALA A 260 -11.61 -22.19 8.76
N ASP A 261 -12.72 -22.39 8.05
CA ASP A 261 -12.97 -21.84 6.69
C ASP A 261 -11.78 -22.08 5.74
N GLU A 262 -11.51 -23.36 5.45
CA GLU A 262 -10.39 -23.89 4.65
C GLU A 262 -8.97 -23.69 5.24
N ARG A 263 -8.83 -22.99 6.38
CA ARG A 263 -7.57 -22.90 7.13
C ARG A 263 -7.38 -24.11 8.05
N PHE A 264 -6.15 -24.26 8.53
CA PHE A 264 -5.77 -25.30 9.46
C PHE A 264 -4.87 -24.74 10.56
N VAL A 265 -4.71 -25.49 11.64
CA VAL A 265 -3.81 -25.14 12.73
C VAL A 265 -2.80 -26.26 12.92
N THR A 266 -1.52 -25.91 12.91
CA THR A 266 -0.47 -26.82 13.36
C THR A 266 -0.33 -26.70 14.87
N ALA A 267 -0.18 -27.81 15.59
CA ALA A 267 -0.01 -27.75 17.05
C ALA A 267 0.88 -28.87 17.59
N PHE A 268 1.73 -28.56 18.56
CA PHE A 268 2.43 -29.53 19.38
C PHE A 268 1.98 -29.39 20.83
N TYR A 269 1.58 -30.50 21.45
CA TYR A 269 1.20 -30.51 22.86
C TYR A 269 1.97 -31.58 23.62
N GLY A 270 2.62 -31.18 24.71
CA GLY A 270 3.35 -32.06 25.62
C GLY A 270 2.87 -31.90 27.05
N VAL A 271 2.79 -33.01 27.79
CA VAL A 271 2.45 -33.05 29.21
C VAL A 271 3.61 -33.68 29.97
N LEU A 272 4.21 -32.91 30.88
CA LEU A 272 5.29 -33.33 31.76
C LEU A 272 4.73 -33.74 33.12
N ASP A 273 5.02 -34.97 33.54
CA ASP A 273 4.83 -35.42 34.92
C ASP A 273 6.04 -34.98 35.76
N ARG A 274 5.79 -34.15 36.77
CA ARG A 274 6.80 -33.60 37.69
C ARG A 274 7.51 -34.69 38.49
N ARG A 275 6.81 -35.75 38.88
CA ARG A 275 7.34 -36.79 39.76
C ARG A 275 8.30 -37.71 39.03
N THR A 276 7.95 -38.06 37.80
CA THR A 276 8.73 -39.00 36.98
C THR A 276 9.67 -38.28 36.02
N ARG A 277 9.42 -37.00 35.71
CA ARG A 277 10.04 -36.23 34.62
C ARG A 277 9.86 -36.88 33.25
N VAL A 278 8.80 -37.66 33.11
CA VAL A 278 8.39 -38.21 31.82
C VAL A 278 7.52 -37.17 31.12
N MET A 279 7.92 -36.78 29.92
CA MET A 279 7.09 -35.97 29.03
C MET A 279 6.43 -36.86 28.01
N THR A 280 5.10 -36.88 28.01
CA THR A 280 4.29 -37.46 26.94
C THR A 280 3.93 -36.35 25.97
N TYR A 281 3.97 -36.58 24.68
CA TYR A 281 3.65 -35.56 23.69
C TYR A 281 3.02 -36.13 22.42
N ALA A 282 2.27 -35.28 21.74
CA ALA A 282 1.64 -35.52 20.46
C ALA A 282 1.82 -34.30 19.56
N ASN A 283 1.71 -34.51 18.25
CA ASN A 283 1.89 -33.45 17.26
C ASN A 283 0.81 -33.53 16.19
N ALA A 284 0.23 -32.37 15.87
CA ALA A 284 -0.74 -32.14 14.83
C ALA A 284 -0.11 -31.28 13.70
N GLY A 285 0.90 -31.84 13.03
CA GLY A 285 1.53 -31.22 11.85
C GLY A 285 2.48 -30.04 12.13
N HIS A 286 2.80 -29.74 13.39
CA HIS A 286 3.71 -28.66 13.78
C HIS A 286 5.19 -29.04 13.57
N PRO A 287 6.10 -28.07 13.39
CA PRO A 287 7.53 -28.32 13.46
C PRO A 287 7.92 -29.10 14.73
N TYR A 288 8.80 -30.09 14.59
CA TYR A 288 9.18 -30.94 15.71
C TYR A 288 10.07 -30.17 16.70
N PRO A 289 9.68 -30.06 17.97
CA PRO A 289 10.54 -29.47 18.99
C PRO A 289 11.85 -30.23 19.12
N MET A 290 12.90 -29.52 19.52
CA MET A 290 14.24 -30.11 19.71
C MET A 290 14.56 -30.27 21.19
N ARG A 291 15.21 -31.37 21.55
CA ARG A 291 15.77 -31.65 22.87
C ARG A 291 17.29 -31.66 22.81
N PHE A 292 17.92 -30.86 23.66
CA PHE A 292 19.34 -30.95 23.95
C PHE A 292 19.52 -31.84 25.17
N VAL A 293 20.28 -32.93 25.01
CA VAL A 293 20.57 -33.90 26.06
C VAL A 293 21.85 -33.47 26.79
N ALA A 294 21.70 -33.01 28.03
CA ALA A 294 22.79 -32.38 28.79
C ALA A 294 24.00 -33.32 28.97
N ARG A 295 23.71 -34.60 29.16
CA ARG A 295 24.71 -35.63 29.45
C ARG A 295 25.61 -35.95 28.27
N THR A 296 25.09 -35.85 27.04
CA THR A 296 25.81 -36.25 25.82
C THR A 296 26.13 -35.09 24.90
N GLY A 297 25.49 -33.94 25.09
CA GLY A 297 25.52 -32.81 24.16
C GLY A 297 24.77 -33.08 22.85
N ALA A 298 24.03 -34.19 22.76
CA ALA A 298 23.29 -34.55 21.55
C ALA A 298 22.00 -33.73 21.44
N VAL A 299 21.63 -33.37 20.21
CA VAL A 299 20.33 -32.78 19.88
C VAL A 299 19.44 -33.84 19.26
N GLN A 300 18.20 -33.94 19.71
CA GLN A 300 17.21 -34.91 19.26
C GLN A 300 15.89 -34.21 18.93
N GLU A 301 15.31 -34.49 17.76
CA GLU A 301 13.97 -34.03 17.43
C GLU A 301 12.90 -34.91 18.08
N LEU A 302 11.88 -34.27 18.64
CA LEU A 302 10.71 -34.92 19.23
C LEU A 302 9.69 -35.26 18.13
N SER A 303 10.10 -36.15 17.22
CA SER A 303 9.32 -36.48 16.02
C SER A 303 8.16 -37.42 16.32
N VAL A 304 6.94 -36.91 16.15
CA VAL A 304 5.70 -37.70 16.12
C VAL A 304 4.88 -37.21 14.94
N PRO A 305 4.50 -38.06 13.98
CA PRO A 305 3.66 -37.63 12.87
C PRO A 305 2.21 -37.42 13.35
N GLY A 306 1.53 -36.46 12.74
CA GLY A 306 0.09 -36.26 12.84
C GLY A 306 -0.38 -35.21 11.84
N PHE A 307 -1.67 -35.22 11.51
CA PHE A 307 -2.26 -34.25 10.58
C PHE A 307 -2.53 -32.91 11.25
N MET A 308 -2.71 -31.86 10.45
CA MET A 308 -3.04 -30.53 11.00
C MET A 308 -4.49 -30.51 11.52
N LEU A 309 -4.73 -29.74 12.58
CA LEU A 309 -6.04 -29.63 13.21
C LEU A 309 -7.05 -29.00 12.26
N GLY A 310 -8.28 -29.51 12.30
CA GLY A 310 -9.42 -28.99 11.54
C GLY A 310 -9.53 -29.52 10.10
N ILE A 311 -8.61 -30.41 9.67
CA ILE A 311 -8.62 -30.98 8.30
C ILE A 311 -9.31 -32.33 8.25
N VAL A 312 -8.90 -33.29 9.07
CA VAL A 312 -9.33 -34.70 8.98
C VAL A 312 -10.28 -35.01 10.13
N PRO A 313 -11.60 -35.22 9.88
CA PRO A 313 -12.54 -35.61 10.92
C PRO A 313 -12.17 -36.97 11.54
N GLY A 314 -12.24 -37.08 12.86
CA GLY A 314 -11.97 -38.29 13.62
C GLY A 314 -10.49 -38.67 13.73
N GLU A 315 -9.56 -37.77 13.37
CA GLU A 315 -8.12 -38.04 13.48
C GLU A 315 -7.72 -38.33 14.94
N GLN A 316 -6.96 -39.42 15.13
CA GLN A 316 -6.43 -39.82 16.43
C GLN A 316 -4.93 -39.58 16.49
N TYR A 317 -4.52 -38.64 17.34
CA TYR A 317 -3.12 -38.27 17.47
C TYR A 317 -2.35 -39.28 18.31
N ARG A 318 -1.24 -39.77 17.75
CA ARG A 318 -0.34 -40.70 18.44
C ARG A 318 0.50 -39.98 19.48
N GLU A 319 0.87 -40.71 20.51
CA GLU A 319 1.72 -40.21 21.58
C GLU A 319 3.09 -40.88 21.57
N LYS A 320 4.12 -40.13 21.96
CA LYS A 320 5.40 -40.67 22.38
C LYS A 320 5.76 -40.13 23.75
N THR A 321 6.64 -40.85 24.44
CA THR A 321 7.18 -40.44 25.73
C THR A 321 8.69 -40.31 25.67
N ILE A 322 9.22 -39.38 26.45
CA ILE A 322 10.65 -39.25 26.71
C ILE A 322 10.89 -39.02 28.19
N GLN A 323 11.99 -39.57 28.69
CA GLN A 323 12.51 -39.27 30.02
C GLN A 323 13.39 -38.02 29.93
N LEU A 324 13.02 -36.96 30.65
CA LEU A 324 13.85 -35.78 30.81
C LEU A 324 14.82 -35.95 31.98
N GLU A 325 16.05 -35.48 31.80
CA GLU A 325 17.09 -35.44 32.83
C GLU A 325 17.40 -33.98 33.22
N PRO A 326 17.85 -33.73 34.47
CA PRO A 326 18.32 -32.42 34.88
C PRO A 326 19.34 -31.79 33.93
N GLY A 327 19.09 -30.55 33.55
CA GLY A 327 19.88 -29.80 32.59
C GLY A 327 19.51 -30.09 31.13
N ASP A 328 18.52 -30.92 30.81
CA ASP A 328 18.03 -31.03 29.43
C ASP A 328 17.28 -29.76 29.03
N ARG A 329 17.42 -29.36 27.76
CA ARG A 329 16.74 -28.17 27.20
C ARG A 329 15.79 -28.60 26.12
N LEU A 330 14.58 -28.08 26.15
CA LEU A 330 13.55 -28.24 25.13
C LEU A 330 13.41 -26.92 24.38
N CYS A 331 13.32 -26.99 23.07
CA CYS A 331 13.18 -25.85 22.17
C CYS A 331 11.93 -26.07 21.32
N PHE A 332 10.89 -25.30 21.59
CA PHE A 332 9.64 -25.25 20.84
C PHE A 332 9.67 -24.01 19.95
N PHE A 333 9.34 -24.15 18.68
CA PHE A 333 9.42 -23.06 17.72
C PHE A 333 8.38 -23.22 16.62
N THR A 334 7.94 -22.09 16.07
CA THR A 334 7.09 -22.04 14.87
C THR A 334 7.95 -21.98 13.62
N ASP A 335 7.32 -22.23 12.47
CA ASP A 335 8.01 -22.34 11.18
C ASP A 335 8.68 -21.02 10.75
N GLY A 336 8.17 -19.86 11.12
CA GLY A 336 8.81 -18.57 10.84
C GLY A 336 10.24 -18.42 11.37
N LEU A 337 10.65 -19.22 12.37
CA LEU A 337 12.04 -19.31 12.78
C LEU A 337 12.91 -20.00 11.72
N VAL A 338 12.47 -21.16 11.22
CA VAL A 338 13.24 -22.02 10.29
C VAL A 338 13.03 -21.66 8.83
N GLU A 339 11.93 -21.01 8.48
CA GLU A 339 11.62 -20.56 7.13
C GLU A 339 12.24 -19.21 6.76
N ALA A 340 12.86 -18.52 7.73
CA ALA A 340 13.58 -17.27 7.50
C ALA A 340 14.60 -17.41 6.36
N ARG A 341 14.59 -16.45 5.43
CA ARG A 341 15.42 -16.49 4.20
C ARG A 341 16.51 -15.44 4.19
N ASN A 342 17.67 -15.79 3.65
CA ASN A 342 18.76 -14.85 3.41
C ASN A 342 18.59 -14.10 2.06
N GLU A 343 19.54 -13.23 1.71
CA GLU A 343 19.52 -12.40 0.49
C GLU A 343 19.42 -13.20 -0.82
N VAL A 344 19.93 -14.44 -0.83
CA VAL A 344 19.87 -15.33 -2.00
C VAL A 344 18.63 -16.22 -2.00
N GLY A 345 17.76 -16.10 -0.99
CA GLY A 345 16.50 -16.84 -0.87
C GLY A 345 16.64 -18.24 -0.26
N GLU A 346 17.81 -18.60 0.29
CA GLU A 346 17.99 -19.86 1.03
C GLU A 346 17.33 -19.76 2.41
N GLY A 347 16.59 -20.81 2.80
CA GLY A 347 15.99 -20.92 4.13
C GLY A 347 17.02 -21.25 5.21
N TYR A 348 16.76 -20.80 6.45
CA TYR A 348 17.58 -21.10 7.61
C TYR A 348 17.59 -22.62 7.90
N GLY A 349 16.40 -23.21 7.96
CA GLY A 349 16.20 -24.66 8.07
C GLY A 349 16.52 -25.23 9.45
N THR A 350 16.03 -26.46 9.66
CA THR A 350 16.22 -27.21 10.91
C THR A 350 17.67 -27.58 11.15
N ASP A 351 18.45 -27.88 10.10
CA ASP A 351 19.88 -28.24 10.22
C ASP A 351 20.75 -27.13 10.82
N ARG A 352 20.43 -25.86 10.56
CA ARG A 352 21.12 -24.72 11.19
C ARG A 352 20.70 -24.57 12.65
N LEU A 353 19.40 -24.66 12.90
CA LEU A 353 18.85 -24.61 14.25
C LEU A 353 19.46 -25.70 15.15
N GLN A 354 19.54 -26.94 14.67
CA GLN A 354 20.16 -28.05 15.39
C GLN A 354 21.63 -27.78 15.72
N ARG A 355 22.40 -27.21 14.79
CA ARG A 355 23.81 -26.85 15.02
C ARG A 355 23.95 -25.73 16.06
N ALA A 356 23.14 -24.68 15.96
CA ALA A 356 23.12 -23.59 16.93
C ALA A 356 22.72 -24.12 18.32
N PHE A 357 21.75 -25.02 18.39
CA PHE A 357 21.30 -25.64 19.64
C PHE A 357 22.36 -26.58 20.24
N ALA A 358 23.10 -27.34 19.41
CA ALA A 358 24.22 -28.15 19.87
C ALA A 358 25.37 -27.29 20.43
N GLN A 359 25.62 -26.11 19.84
CA GLN A 359 26.67 -25.19 20.25
C GLN A 359 26.34 -24.43 21.55
N HIS A 360 25.07 -24.08 21.75
CA HIS A 360 24.64 -23.21 22.85
C HIS A 360 23.77 -23.91 23.90
N GLY A 361 23.39 -25.17 23.70
CA GLY A 361 22.39 -25.88 24.51
C GLY A 361 22.75 -26.07 26.00
N SER A 362 23.99 -25.80 26.40
CA SER A 362 24.41 -25.77 27.80
C SER A 362 24.08 -24.48 28.55
N CYS A 363 23.73 -23.40 27.83
CA CYS A 363 23.34 -22.12 28.39
C CYS A 363 22.01 -22.19 29.15
N THR A 364 21.70 -21.15 29.93
CA THR A 364 20.39 -20.96 30.55
C THR A 364 19.32 -20.73 29.48
N ALA A 365 18.05 -21.00 29.79
CA ALA A 365 16.94 -20.84 28.85
C ALA A 365 16.92 -19.46 28.15
N ASP A 366 17.02 -18.35 28.90
CA ASP A 366 17.03 -16.99 28.34
C ASP A 366 18.20 -16.75 27.38
N VAL A 367 19.42 -17.12 27.80
CA VAL A 367 20.62 -16.93 26.99
C VAL A 367 20.54 -17.79 25.73
N LEU A 368 19.99 -19.00 25.84
CA LEU A 368 19.81 -19.89 24.70
C LEU A 368 18.83 -19.28 23.69
N THR A 369 17.67 -18.78 24.15
CA THR A 369 16.70 -18.06 23.31
C THR A 369 17.35 -16.90 22.57
N GLU A 370 18.11 -16.04 23.26
CA GLU A 370 18.82 -14.92 22.64
C GLU A 370 19.84 -15.38 21.59
N ARG A 371 20.60 -16.45 21.86
CA ARG A 371 21.62 -16.98 20.94
C ARG A 371 21.02 -17.57 19.68
N LEU A 372 19.93 -18.33 19.80
CA LEU A 372 19.24 -18.90 18.64
C LEU A 372 18.67 -17.79 17.74
N LEU A 373 18.06 -16.75 18.33
CA LEU A 373 17.55 -15.60 17.58
C LEU A 373 18.69 -14.79 16.94
N ALA A 374 19.82 -14.63 17.62
CA ALA A 374 20.98 -13.94 17.06
C ALA A 374 21.56 -14.69 15.86
N ASP A 375 21.64 -16.02 15.93
CA ASP A 375 22.10 -16.85 14.81
C ASP A 375 21.17 -16.75 13.60
N GLN A 376 19.84 -16.83 13.82
CA GLN A 376 18.85 -16.65 12.76
C GLN A 376 18.93 -15.26 12.13
N ARG A 377 19.04 -14.20 12.93
CA ARG A 377 19.19 -12.82 12.44
C ARG A 377 20.48 -12.64 11.65
N ALA A 378 21.59 -13.21 12.11
CA ALA A 378 22.87 -13.13 11.43
C ALA A 378 22.83 -13.85 10.06
N PHE A 379 22.11 -14.96 9.95
CA PHE A 379 21.90 -15.65 8.69
C PHE A 379 21.00 -14.87 7.73
N ARG A 380 19.88 -14.34 8.24
CA ARG A 380 18.88 -13.60 7.46
C ARG A 380 19.42 -12.27 6.92
N GLY A 381 20.27 -11.59 7.69
CA GLY A 381 20.73 -10.24 7.39
C GLY A 381 19.58 -9.23 7.39
N ASP A 382 19.55 -8.35 6.39
CA ASP A 382 18.56 -7.27 6.24
C ASP A 382 17.23 -7.73 5.64
N GLN A 383 17.07 -9.03 5.32
CA GLN A 383 15.81 -9.55 4.82
C GLN A 383 14.70 -9.47 5.88
N LYS A 384 13.48 -9.21 5.43
CA LYS A 384 12.30 -9.20 6.30
C LYS A 384 11.90 -10.63 6.66
N LEU A 385 11.27 -10.80 7.82
CA LEU A 385 10.57 -12.04 8.14
C LEU A 385 9.39 -12.22 7.19
N SER A 386 9.07 -13.47 6.89
CA SER A 386 7.92 -13.87 6.09
C SER A 386 6.76 -14.39 6.92
N ASP A 387 7.01 -14.70 8.20
CA ASP A 387 6.01 -15.22 9.13
C ASP A 387 6.28 -14.79 10.58
N ASP A 388 5.33 -15.09 11.46
CA ASP A 388 5.45 -14.94 12.90
C ASP A 388 6.62 -15.77 13.45
N VAL A 389 7.31 -15.26 14.47
CA VAL A 389 8.41 -15.99 15.11
C VAL A 389 8.10 -16.19 16.58
N THR A 390 7.79 -17.44 16.93
CA THR A 390 7.63 -17.89 18.30
C THR A 390 8.71 -18.89 18.64
N LEU A 391 9.40 -18.66 19.76
CA LEU A 391 10.44 -19.52 20.29
C LEU A 391 10.27 -19.61 21.80
N VAL A 392 10.09 -20.82 22.31
CA VAL A 392 10.01 -21.12 23.74
C VAL A 392 11.07 -22.16 24.08
N VAL A 393 11.93 -21.82 25.03
CA VAL A 393 12.94 -22.71 25.57
C VAL A 393 12.57 -23.08 27.00
N GLY A 394 12.47 -24.38 27.27
CA GLY A 394 12.32 -24.94 28.62
C GLY A 394 13.62 -25.60 29.09
N GLU A 395 14.17 -25.16 30.21
CA GLU A 395 15.33 -25.76 30.86
C GLU A 395 14.87 -26.57 32.08
N VAL A 396 15.21 -27.87 32.08
CA VAL A 396 14.96 -28.74 33.23
C VAL A 396 15.96 -28.40 34.33
N SER A 397 15.46 -27.90 35.46
CA SER A 397 16.29 -27.47 36.59
C SER A 397 17.18 -28.60 37.10
N ARG A 398 18.41 -28.23 37.48
CA ARG A 398 19.34 -29.11 38.20
C ARG A 398 19.09 -29.14 39.70
N GLU A 399 18.38 -28.14 40.19
CA GLU A 399 17.94 -28.02 41.58
C GLU A 399 16.48 -28.46 41.62
N GLY A 400 16.26 -29.69 42.09
CA GLY A 400 14.96 -30.35 42.18
C GLY A 400 15.09 -31.66 42.94
#